data_AF-A0A845R2V1-F1
#
_entry.id   AF-A0A845R2V1-F1
#
_cell.length_a   1.000
_cell.length_b   1.000
_cell.length_c   1.000
_cell.angle_alpha   90.00
_cell.angle_beta   90.00
_cell.angle_gamma   90.00
#
_symmetry.space_group_name_H-M   'P 1'
#
loop_
_entity.id
_entity.type
_entity.pdbx_description
1 polymer ?
#
loop_
_entity_poly.entity_id
_entity_poly.type
_entity_poly.pdbx_seq_one_letter_code
_entity_poly.pdbx_strand_id
1 'polypeptide(L)'
;MDKNEILEKSRKENENRDEMERTITIEGESFSLAFTLMAGLAIVAYNHFHNLPSDSVMIMFWTSCVSSRLYRLTKRGDTSDLITMIISLVILVFYVVKYFSQG
;
A
#
# COMPACT_ATOMS: atom_id res chain seq x y z
N MET A 1 -47.60 9.31 -2.38
CA MET A 1 -46.26 8.98 -1.88
C MET A 1 -45.77 10.20 -1.13
N ASP A 2 -45.55 10.06 0.17
CA ASP A 2 -45.24 11.19 1.06
C ASP A 2 -43.78 11.63 0.87
N LYS A 3 -43.54 12.95 0.80
CA LYS A 3 -42.21 13.51 0.53
C LYS A 3 -41.18 13.09 1.59
N ASN A 4 -41.63 12.89 2.83
CA ASN A 4 -40.76 12.46 3.92
C ASN A 4 -40.31 11.00 3.76
N GLU A 5 -41.20 10.13 3.27
CA GLU A 5 -40.92 8.71 3.03
C GLU A 5 -39.88 8.51 1.90
N ILE A 6 -39.92 9.37 0.88
CA ILE A 6 -38.93 9.39 -0.20
C ILE A 6 -37.55 9.84 0.31
N LEU A 7 -37.51 10.86 1.17
CA LEU A 7 -36.27 11.39 1.73
C LEU A 7 -35.58 10.41 2.68
N GLU A 8 -36.33 9.71 3.52
CA GLU A 8 -35.79 8.66 4.40
C GLU A 8 -35.24 7.48 3.61
N LYS A 9 -35.98 7.03 2.59
CA LYS A 9 -35.52 5.96 1.70
C LYS A 9 -34.22 6.34 0.97
N SER A 10 -34.13 7.58 0.49
CA SER A 10 -32.93 8.09 -0.18
C SER A 10 -31.73 8.23 0.76
N ARG A 11 -31.91 8.65 2.02
CA ARG A 11 -30.80 8.68 3.00
C ARG A 11 -30.26 7.29 3.28
N LYS A 12 -31.15 6.32 3.50
CA LYS A 12 -30.78 4.93 3.79
C LYS A 12 -30.06 4.26 2.61
N GLU A 13 -30.47 4.56 1.37
CA GLU A 13 -29.76 4.10 0.18
C GLU A 13 -28.39 4.78 0.01
N ASN A 14 -28.26 6.07 0.33
CA ASN A 14 -26.98 6.77 0.25
C ASN A 14 -25.96 6.28 1.29
N GLU A 15 -26.37 6.00 2.54
CA GLU A 15 -25.48 5.41 3.55
C GLU A 15 -24.91 4.08 3.08
N ASN A 16 -25.75 3.18 2.56
CA ASN A 16 -25.30 1.88 2.07
C ASN A 16 -24.39 1.98 0.83
N ARG A 17 -24.59 2.98 -0.04
CA ARG A 17 -23.71 3.22 -1.19
C ARG A 17 -22.36 3.76 -0.75
N ASP A 18 -22.33 4.67 0.21
CA ASP A 18 -21.09 5.22 0.77
C ASP A 18 -20.26 4.12 1.46
N GLU A 19 -20.89 3.21 2.19
CA GLU A 19 -20.22 2.06 2.82
C GLU A 19 -19.67 1.05 1.79
N MET A 20 -20.45 0.78 0.74
CA MET A 20 -20.04 -0.11 -0.35
C MET A 20 -18.87 0.46 -1.15
N GLU A 21 -18.93 1.74 -1.55
CA GLU A 21 -17.85 2.43 -2.25
C GLU A 21 -16.58 2.45 -1.40
N ARG A 22 -16.71 2.67 -0.09
CA ARG A 22 -15.58 2.62 0.84
C ARG A 22 -14.96 1.22 0.90
N THR A 23 -15.78 0.18 0.96
CA THR A 23 -15.33 -1.22 1.01
C THR A 23 -14.62 -1.64 -0.28
N ILE A 24 -15.21 -1.35 -1.44
CA ILE A 24 -14.62 -1.64 -2.76
C ILE A 24 -13.30 -0.88 -2.94
N THR A 25 -13.23 0.37 -2.49
CA THR A 25 -11.98 1.15 -2.54
C THR A 25 -10.89 0.52 -1.66
N ILE A 26 -11.24 0.04 -0.46
CA ILE A 26 -10.30 -0.62 0.46
C ILE A 26 -9.80 -1.94 -0.13
N GLU A 27 -10.69 -2.77 -0.70
CA GLU A 27 -10.30 -4.03 -1.35
C GLU A 27 -9.41 -3.79 -2.58
N GLY A 28 -9.76 -2.81 -3.42
CA GLY A 28 -8.96 -2.44 -4.60
C GLY A 28 -7.57 -1.92 -4.24
N GLU A 29 -7.47 -1.04 -3.23
CA GLU A 29 -6.19 -0.55 -2.73
C GLU A 29 -5.33 -1.67 -2.14
N SER A 30 -5.94 -2.59 -1.39
CA SER A 30 -5.24 -3.72 -0.76
C SER A 30 -4.70 -4.70 -1.80
N PHE A 31 -5.46 -4.97 -2.87
CA PHE A 31 -5.03 -5.85 -3.96
C PHE A 31 -3.85 -5.26 -4.75
N SER A 32 -3.95 -3.99 -5.15
CA SER A 32 -2.87 -3.23 -5.81
C SER A 32 -1.57 -3.25 -4.99
N LEU A 33 -1.70 -3.10 -3.67
CA LEU A 33 -0.59 -3.02 -2.75
C LEU A 33 0.10 -4.38 -2.55
N ALA A 34 -0.68 -5.46 -2.45
CA ALA A 34 -0.16 -6.82 -2.42
C ALA A 34 0.58 -7.18 -3.71
N PHE A 35 0.01 -6.82 -4.87
CA PHE A 35 0.65 -7.04 -6.17
C PHE A 35 1.97 -6.28 -6.30
N THR A 36 1.99 -5.01 -5.89
CA THR A 36 3.21 -4.18 -5.88
C THR A 36 4.29 -4.76 -4.97
N LEU A 37 3.91 -5.28 -3.79
CA LEU A 37 4.84 -5.97 -2.88
C LEU A 37 5.43 -7.24 -3.52
N MET A 38 4.59 -8.07 -4.14
CA MET A 38 5.06 -9.29 -4.82
C MET A 38 6.02 -8.95 -5.96
N ALA A 39 5.72 -7.93 -6.76
CA ALA A 39 6.61 -7.46 -7.81
C ALA A 39 7.96 -6.98 -7.23
N GLY A 40 7.93 -6.21 -6.15
CA GLY A 40 9.14 -5.77 -5.44
C GLY A 40 10.00 -6.93 -4.95
N LEU A 41 9.39 -7.93 -4.31
CA LEU A 41 10.08 -9.14 -3.84
C LEU A 41 10.67 -9.96 -5.00
N ALA A 42 9.93 -10.07 -6.12
CA ALA A 42 10.41 -10.76 -7.31
C ALA A 42 11.66 -10.08 -7.90
N ILE A 43 11.67 -8.75 -7.97
CA ILE A 43 12.82 -7.98 -8.46
C ILE A 43 14.02 -8.12 -7.51
N VAL A 44 13.79 -8.09 -6.19
CA VAL A 44 14.83 -8.33 -5.18
C VAL A 44 15.47 -9.72 -5.36
N ALA A 45 14.64 -10.76 -5.51
CA ALA A 45 15.11 -12.12 -5.73
C ALA A 45 15.90 -12.24 -7.04
N TYR A 46 15.36 -11.68 -8.14
CA TYR A 46 16.02 -11.67 -9.44
C TYR A 46 17.40 -10.99 -9.39
N ASN A 47 17.47 -9.81 -8.78
CA ASN A 47 18.72 -9.06 -8.63
C ASN A 47 19.74 -9.78 -7.74
N HIS A 48 19.28 -10.48 -6.70
CA HIS A 48 20.14 -11.32 -5.87
C HIS A 48 20.74 -12.49 -6.66
N PHE A 49 19.95 -13.16 -7.50
CA PHE A 49 20.44 -14.26 -8.33
C PHE A 49 21.35 -13.82 -9.48
N HIS A 50 21.17 -12.60 -10.02
CA HIS A 50 21.92 -12.10 -11.17
C HIS A 50 23.09 -11.16 -10.83
N ASN A 51 23.37 -10.89 -9.55
CA ASN A 51 24.46 -10.00 -9.09
C ASN A 51 24.48 -8.62 -9.77
N LEU A 52 23.31 -8.09 -10.14
CA LEU A 52 23.22 -6.80 -10.82
C LEU A 52 23.27 -5.65 -9.79
N PRO A 53 24.05 -4.58 -10.06
CA PRO A 53 24.05 -3.37 -9.24
C PRO A 53 22.72 -2.65 -9.41
N SER A 54 21.79 -2.96 -8.52
CA SER A 54 20.38 -2.54 -8.56
C SER A 54 19.95 -1.88 -7.25
N ASP A 55 20.90 -1.66 -6.34
CA ASP A 55 20.65 -1.17 -4.99
C ASP A 55 19.99 0.22 -5.02
N SER A 56 20.43 1.14 -5.89
CA SER A 56 19.78 2.45 -6.06
C SER A 56 18.33 2.35 -6.54
N VAL A 57 18.05 1.44 -7.48
CA VAL A 57 16.70 1.22 -8.02
C VAL A 57 15.81 0.63 -6.92
N MET A 58 16.35 -0.28 -6.10
CA MET A 58 15.60 -0.86 -4.99
C MET A 58 15.31 0.18 -3.91
N ILE A 59 16.27 1.06 -3.58
CA ILE A 59 16.05 2.15 -2.65
C ILE A 59 14.93 3.07 -3.15
N MET A 60 14.93 3.45 -4.43
CA MET A 60 13.85 4.27 -5.02
C MET A 60 12.48 3.59 -4.93
N PHE A 61 12.42 2.29 -5.26
CA PHE A 61 11.20 1.50 -5.23
C PHE A 61 10.64 1.38 -3.80
N TRP A 62 11.49 0.98 -2.84
CA TRP A 62 11.09 0.79 -1.45
C TRP A 62 10.77 2.11 -0.74
N THR A 63 11.46 3.20 -1.08
CA THR A 63 11.12 4.55 -0.58
C THR A 63 9.74 4.98 -1.03
N SER A 64 9.39 4.72 -2.29
CA SER A 64 8.05 5.00 -2.83
C SER A 64 6.97 4.15 -2.15
N CYS A 65 7.29 2.90 -1.83
CA CYS A 65 6.40 2.00 -1.10
C CYS A 65 6.18 2.39 0.37
N VAL A 66 7.23 2.85 1.06
CA VAL A 66 7.17 3.30 2.46
C VAL A 66 6.39 4.61 2.55
N SER A 67 6.63 5.57 1.66
CA SER A 67 5.94 6.88 1.70
C SER A 67 4.43 6.76 1.45
N SER A 68 4.03 5.95 0.47
CA SER A 68 2.62 5.69 0.16
C SER A 68 1.89 4.93 1.27
N ARG A 69 2.58 4.00 1.96
CA ARG A 69 2.04 3.33 3.16
C ARG A 69 1.95 4.25 4.37
N LEU A 70 2.94 5.12 4.58
CA LEU A 70 2.95 6.10 5.66
C LEU A 70 1.78 7.09 5.54
N TYR A 71 1.49 7.56 4.32
CA TYR A 71 0.33 8.43 4.06
C TYR A 71 -0.99 7.72 4.39
N ARG A 72 -1.15 6.46 3.96
CA ARG A 72 -2.36 5.66 4.25
C ARG A 72 -2.51 5.36 5.74
N LEU A 73 -1.41 5.04 6.43
CA LEU A 73 -1.41 4.82 7.88
C LEU A 73 -1.86 6.06 8.66
N THR A 74 -1.36 7.24 8.27
CA THR A 74 -1.71 8.52 8.92
C THR A 74 -3.19 8.87 8.75
N LYS A 75 -3.83 8.42 7.67
CA LYS A 75 -5.21 8.77 7.31
C LYS A 75 -6.25 7.74 7.73
N ARG A 76 -5.92 6.44 7.72
CA ARG A 76 -6.87 5.34 8.01
C ARG A 76 -6.56 4.52 9.26
N GLY A 77 -5.31 4.50 9.74
CA GLY A 77 -4.93 3.79 10.96
C GLY A 77 -5.06 2.26 10.89
N ASP A 78 -5.10 1.67 9.69
CA ASP A 78 -5.26 0.22 9.52
C ASP A 78 -4.02 -0.57 9.96
N THR A 79 -4.22 -1.63 10.74
CA THR A 79 -3.15 -2.49 11.27
C THR A 79 -2.40 -3.24 10.18
N SER A 80 -3.08 -3.58 9.07
CA SER A 80 -2.47 -4.23 7.89
C SER A 80 -1.43 -3.32 7.21
N ASP A 81 -1.72 -2.02 7.14
CA ASP A 81 -0.81 -1.02 6.57
C ASP A 81 0.43 -0.84 7.41
N LEU A 82 0.29 -0.92 8.74
CA LEU A 82 1.40 -0.86 9.67
C LEU A 82 2.34 -2.05 9.49
N ILE A 83 1.81 -3.27 9.40
CA ILE A 83 2.62 -4.49 9.19
C ILE A 83 3.38 -4.42 7.86
N THR A 84 2.70 -4.08 6.77
CA THR A 84 3.35 -4.00 5.45
C THR A 84 4.35 -2.84 5.36
N MET A 85 4.12 -1.74 6.10
CA MET A 85 5.04 -0.61 6.20
C MET A 85 6.33 -1.03 6.91
N ILE A 86 6.23 -1.74 8.05
CA ILE A 86 7.40 -2.25 8.78
C ILE A 86 8.24 -3.17 7.89
N ILE A 87 7.61 -4.11 7.18
CA ILE A 87 8.32 -5.02 6.26
C ILE A 87 9.06 -4.22 5.18
N SER A 88 8.37 -3.26 4.54
CA SER A 88 9.01 -2.42 3.52
C SER A 88 10.15 -1.55 4.07
N LEU A 89 10.05 -1.09 5.32
CA LEU A 89 11.05 -0.27 5.98
C LEU A 89 12.30 -1.08 6.31
N VAL A 90 12.14 -2.31 6.79
CA VAL A 90 13.27 -3.22 7.07
C VAL A 90 14.04 -3.51 5.79
N ILE A 91 13.34 -3.79 4.69
CA ILE A 91 13.97 -4.04 3.39
C ILE A 91 14.68 -2.78 2.88
N LEU A 92 14.06 -1.60 3.01
CA LEU A 92 14.68 -0.33 2.63
C LEU A 92 15.99 -0.09 3.39
N VAL A 93 15.97 -0.24 4.72
CA VAL A 93 17.17 -0.05 5.57
C VAL A 93 18.27 -1.02 5.18
N PHE A 94 17.94 -2.29 4.92
CA PHE A 94 18.91 -3.28 4.43
C PHE A 94 19.61 -2.82 3.15
N TYR A 95 18.84 -2.35 2.16
CA TYR A 95 19.40 -1.87 0.89
C TYR A 95 20.21 -0.57 1.03
N VAL A 96 19.78 0.35 1.90
CA VAL A 96 20.53 1.58 2.18
C VAL A 96 21.88 1.25 2.83
N VAL A 97 21.90 0.38 3.84
CA VAL A 97 23.14 -0.05 4.51
C VAL A 97 24.07 -0.75 3.53
N LYS A 98 23.54 -1.65 2.69
CA LYS A 98 24.30 -2.33 1.66
C LYS A 98 24.91 -1.34 0.65
N TYR A 99 24.12 -0.38 0.17
CA TYR A 99 24.58 0.65 -0.76
C TYR A 99 25.76 1.46 -0.20
N PHE A 100 25.66 1.90 1.07
CA PHE A 100 26.75 2.64 1.72
C PHE A 100 27.95 1.76 2.13
N SER A 101 27.77 0.44 2.32
CA SER A 101 28.85 -0.47 2.66
C SER A 101 29.63 -1.00 1.44
N GLN A 102 29.08 -0.82 0.24
CA GLN A 102 29.74 -1.17 -1.04
C GLN A 102 30.48 0.02 -1.68
N GLY A 103 30.32 1.23 -1.13
CA GLY A 103 31.01 2.45 -1.57
C GLY A 103 32.38 2.67 -0.91
#